data_AF-A0A0B8PIH3-F1
#
_entry.id   AF-A0A0B8PIH3-F1
#
_cell.length_a   1.000
_cell.length_b   1.000
_cell.length_c   1.000
_cell.angle_alpha   90.00
_cell.angle_beta   90.00
_cell.angle_gamma   90.00
#
_symmetry.space_group_name_H-M   'P 1'
#
loop_
_entity.id
_entity.type
_entity.pdbx_description
1 polymer ?
#
loop_
_entity_poly.entity_id
_entity_poly.type
_entity_poly.pdbx_seq_one_letter_code
_entity_poly.pdbx_strand_id
1 'polypeptide(L)'
;MSWFRTVLLMFGMSVILIKSGEHLQQRIFEVLGVVMLVLAVLGILYNRKRFSQPFANHMAVSDKEVTVKKVLSGAILIASFSYGIYT
;
A
#
# COMPACT_ATOMS: atom_id res chain seq x y z
N MET A 1 1.07 -11.48 -10.12
CA MET A 1 0.25 -10.34 -10.61
C MET A 1 -0.48 -9.55 -9.53
N SER A 2 -1.15 -10.16 -8.55
CA SER A 2 -1.98 -9.42 -7.58
C SER A 2 -1.22 -8.42 -6.68
N TRP A 3 0.06 -8.67 -6.37
CA TRP A 3 0.92 -7.81 -5.54
C TRP A 3 1.30 -6.49 -6.22
N PHE A 4 1.62 -6.53 -7.51
CA PHE A 4 1.93 -5.31 -8.28
C PHE A 4 0.74 -4.37 -8.34
N ARG A 5 -0.47 -4.91 -8.52
CA ARG A 5 -1.72 -4.14 -8.52
C ARG A 5 -1.98 -3.46 -7.16
N THR A 6 -1.73 -4.14 -6.05
CA THR A 6 -1.93 -3.58 -4.71
C THR A 6 -0.94 -2.46 -4.42
N VAL A 7 0.31 -2.62 -4.84
CA VAL A 7 1.35 -1.57 -4.73
C VAL A 7 1.01 -0.36 -5.60
N LEU A 8 0.56 -0.57 -6.83
CA LEU A 8 0.15 0.51 -7.73
C LEU A 8 -1.04 1.30 -7.16
N LEU A 9 -2.01 0.58 -6.58
CA LEU A 9 -3.16 1.18 -5.88
C LEU A 9 -2.72 2.00 -4.67
N MET A 10 -1.83 1.46 -3.83
CA MET A 10 -1.28 2.21 -2.68
C MET A 10 -0.53 3.47 -3.12
N PHE A 11 0.24 3.38 -4.20
CA PHE A 11 0.94 4.52 -4.76
C PHE A 11 -0.05 5.58 -5.26
N GLY A 12 -1.07 5.19 -6.03
CA GLY A 12 -2.13 6.11 -6.46
C GLY A 12 -2.86 6.77 -5.29
N MET A 13 -3.27 5.99 -4.28
CA MET A 13 -3.94 6.51 -3.08
C MET A 13 -3.07 7.49 -2.31
N SER A 14 -1.77 7.20 -2.17
CA SER A 14 -0.85 8.07 -1.44
C SER A 14 -0.74 9.46 -2.06
N VAL A 15 -0.65 9.54 -3.39
CA VAL A 15 -0.57 10.82 -4.12
C VAL A 15 -1.89 11.59 -4.00
N ILE A 16 -3.02 10.89 -4.09
CA ILE A 16 -4.35 11.50 -3.92
C ILE A 16 -4.51 12.08 -2.51
N LEU A 17 -4.12 11.32 -1.48
CA LEU A 17 -4.21 11.77 -0.09
C LEU A 17 -3.30 12.95 0.23
N ILE A 18 -2.07 12.97 -0.32
CA ILE A 18 -1.17 14.11 -0.19
C ILE A 18 -1.80 15.36 -0.82
N LYS A 19 -2.26 15.25 -2.07
CA LYS A 19 -2.87 16.37 -2.79
C LYS A 19 -4.18 16.84 -2.16
N SER A 20 -4.99 15.92 -1.63
CA SER A 20 -6.22 16.24 -0.90
C SER A 20 -5.94 16.91 0.44
N GLY A 21 -4.90 16.47 1.17
CA GLY A 21 -4.46 17.11 2.41
C GLY A 21 -3.99 18.55 2.22
N GLU A 22 -3.28 18.81 1.12
CA GLU A 22 -2.89 20.17 0.71
C GLU A 22 -4.13 21.04 0.43
N HIS A 23 -5.11 20.50 -0.29
CA HIS A 23 -6.31 21.23 -0.68
C HIS A 23 -7.30 21.48 0.47
N LEU A 24 -7.40 20.57 1.45
CA LEU A 24 -8.24 20.71 2.65
C LEU A 24 -7.51 21.36 3.85
N GLN A 25 -6.22 21.71 3.72
CA GLN A 25 -5.34 22.13 4.84
C GLN A 25 -5.29 21.15 6.02
N GLN A 26 -5.65 19.89 5.79
CA GLN A 26 -5.67 18.86 6.81
C GLN A 26 -4.37 18.05 6.75
N ARG A 27 -3.42 18.39 7.65
CA ARG A 27 -2.14 17.68 7.79
C ARG A 27 -2.27 16.17 8.01
N ILE A 28 -3.41 15.71 8.54
CA ILE A 28 -3.68 14.29 8.78
C ILE A 28 -3.63 13.51 7.47
N PHE A 29 -4.25 14.01 6.39
CA PHE A 29 -4.25 13.34 5.09
C PHE A 29 -2.88 13.32 4.43
N GLU A 30 -2.11 14.38 4.61
CA GLU A 30 -0.75 14.50 4.11
C GLU A 30 0.17 13.45 4.77
N VAL A 31 0.10 13.31 6.09
CA VAL A 31 0.85 12.29 6.85
C VAL A 31 0.40 10.88 6.43
N LEU A 32 -0.91 10.65 6.29
CA LEU A 32 -1.46 9.35 5.87
C LEU A 32 -0.98 8.95 4.46
N GLY A 33 -0.94 9.92 3.55
CA GLY A 33 -0.43 9.74 2.20
C GLY A 33 1.06 9.42 2.19
N VAL A 34 1.89 10.13 2.96
CA VAL A 34 3.33 9.83 3.08
C VAL A 34 3.57 8.42 3.65
N VAL A 35 2.82 8.02 4.68
CA VAL A 35 2.92 6.66 5.25
C VAL A 35 2.56 5.60 4.21
N MET A 36 1.48 5.80 3.45
CA MET A 36 1.11 4.90 2.35
C MET A 36 2.18 4.83 1.26
N LEU A 37 2.83 5.95 0.95
CA LEU A 37 3.90 6.00 -0.05
C LEU A 37 5.13 5.18 0.39
N VAL A 38 5.54 5.30 1.66
CA VAL A 38 6.62 4.50 2.22
C VAL A 38 6.29 3.00 2.19
N LEU A 39 5.06 2.62 2.56
CA LEU A 39 4.60 1.24 2.49
C LEU A 39 4.59 0.69 1.06
N ALA A 40 4.19 1.51 0.07
CA ALA A 40 4.24 1.13 -1.34
C ALA A 40 5.68 0.86 -1.79
N VAL A 41 6.64 1.72 -1.44
CA VAL A 41 8.07 1.55 -1.76
C VAL A 41 8.63 0.27 -1.14
N LEU A 42 8.31 -0.01 0.13
CA LEU A 42 8.69 -1.25 0.80
C LEU A 42 8.09 -2.48 0.09
N GLY A 43 6.84 -2.38 -0.37
CA GLY A 43 6.19 -3.42 -1.18
C GLY A 43 6.88 -3.66 -2.52
N ILE A 44 7.41 -2.63 -3.18
CA ILE A 44 8.22 -2.77 -4.41
C ILE A 44 9.53 -3.49 -4.10
N LEU A 45 10.25 -3.08 -3.06
CA LEU A 45 11.52 -3.71 -2.65
C LEU A 45 11.33 -5.18 -2.28
N TYR A 46 10.24 -5.51 -1.58
CA TYR A 46 9.88 -6.88 -1.23
C TYR A 46 9.60 -7.73 -2.48
N ASN A 47 8.80 -7.21 -3.42
CA ASN A 47 8.54 -7.90 -4.70
C ASN A 47 9.82 -8.11 -5.51
N ARG A 48 10.72 -7.11 -5.56
CA ARG A 48 12.01 -7.24 -6.25
C ARG A 48 12.88 -8.34 -5.64
N LYS A 49 12.91 -8.46 -4.31
CA LYS A 49 13.61 -9.57 -3.62
C LYS A 49 12.98 -10.93 -3.94
N ARG A 50 11.64 -11.03 -3.94
CA ARG A 50 10.91 -12.27 -4.25
C ARG A 50 11.22 -12.81 -5.64
N PHE A 51 11.30 -11.95 -6.66
CA PHE A 51 11.62 -12.37 -8.03
C PHE A 51 13.10 -12.66 -8.26
N SER A 52 13.99 -12.24 -7.36
CA SER A 52 15.43 -12.47 -7.44
C SER A 52 15.92 -13.70 -6.67
N GLN A 53 15.08 -14.29 -5.80
CA GLN A 53 15.42 -15.51 -5.08
C GLN A 53 14.96 -16.74 -5.87
N PRO A 54 15.80 -17.77 -6.06
CA PRO A 54 15.34 -19.03 -6.61
C PRO A 54 14.26 -19.60 -5.68
N PHE A 55 13.14 -20.04 -6.24
CA PHE A 55 11.99 -20.57 -5.50
C PHE A 55 12.37 -21.85 -4.75
N ALA A 56 13.02 -21.72 -3.60
CA ALA A 56 13.52 -22.83 -2.79
C ALA A 56 12.40 -23.56 -2.03
N ASN A 57 11.15 -23.08 -2.08
CA ASN A 57 10.03 -23.67 -1.36
C ASN A 57 8.85 -23.93 -2.29
N HIS A 58 8.41 -25.19 -2.34
CA HIS A 58 7.24 -25.70 -3.06
C HIS A 58 5.88 -25.16 -2.57
N MET A 59 5.86 -24.14 -1.71
CA MET A 59 4.68 -23.32 -1.44
C MET A 59 4.92 -21.94 -2.03
N ALA A 60 4.36 -21.70 -3.22
CA ALA A 60 4.51 -20.46 -3.98
C ALA A 60 4.05 -19.19 -3.24
N VAL A 61 3.39 -19.32 -2.09
CA VAL A 61 2.92 -18.23 -1.22
C VAL A 61 3.07 -18.67 0.23
N SER A 62 3.86 -17.95 1.03
CA SER A 62 3.95 -18.18 2.48
C SER A 62 2.76 -17.54 3.20
N ASP A 63 2.21 -18.16 4.25
CA ASP A 63 1.09 -17.61 5.04
C ASP A 63 1.38 -16.22 5.62
N LYS A 64 2.66 -15.92 5.85
CA LYS A 64 3.13 -14.58 6.25
C LYS A 64 2.88 -13.54 5.16
N GLU A 65 3.09 -13.89 3.89
CA GLU A 65 2.80 -13.01 2.76
C GLU A 65 1.30 -12.73 2.65
N VAL A 66 0.46 -13.74 2.87
CA VAL A 66 -1.01 -13.59 2.84
C VAL A 66 -1.47 -12.65 3.95
N THR A 67 -0.92 -12.80 5.15
CA THR A 67 -1.25 -11.94 6.30
C THR A 67 -0.83 -10.49 6.04
N VAL A 68 0.40 -10.25 5.58
CA VAL A 68 0.88 -8.89 5.24
C VAL A 68 -0.02 -8.24 4.19
N LYS A 69 -0.44 -9.02 3.18
CA LYS A 69 -1.32 -8.50 2.13
C LYS A 69 -2.71 -8.15 2.63
N LYS A 70 -3.29 -8.97 3.53
CA LYS A 70 -4.59 -8.66 4.17
C LYS A 70 -4.51 -7.38 4.99
N VAL A 71 -3.42 -7.18 5.75
CA VAL A 71 -3.19 -5.95 6.52
C VAL A 71 -3.07 -4.73 5.60
N LEU A 72 -2.29 -4.84 4.52
CA LEU A 72 -2.17 -3.78 3.51
C LEU A 72 -3.53 -3.41 2.90
N SER A 73 -4.33 -4.41 2.50
CA SER A 73 -5.67 -4.17 1.94
C SER A 73 -6.62 -3.54 2.95
N GLY A 74 -6.54 -3.92 4.23
CA GLY A 74 -7.30 -3.28 5.30
C GLY A 74 -6.92 -1.80 5.47
N ALA A 75 -5.63 -1.46 5.41
CA ALA A 75 -5.17 -0.08 5.48
C ALA A 75 -5.70 0.78 4.31
N ILE A 76 -5.74 0.23 3.09
CA ILE A 76 -6.34 0.93 1.93
C ILE A 76 -7.82 1.16 2.14
N LEU A 77 -8.54 0.15 2.67
CA LEU A 77 -9.98 0.26 2.90
C LEU A 77 -10.30 1.37 3.91
N ILE A 78 -9.55 1.46 5.01
CA ILE A 78 -9.70 2.52 6.01
C ILE A 78 -9.39 3.88 5.38
N ALA A 79 -8.26 4.01 4.68
CA ALA A 79 -7.88 5.26 4.02
C ALA A 79 -8.92 5.72 2.99
N SER A 80 -9.51 4.79 2.24
CA SER A 80 -10.57 5.08 1.26
C SER A 80 -11.86 5.53 1.93
N PHE A 81 -12.25 4.90 3.04
CA PHE A 81 -13.41 5.33 3.83
C PHE A 81 -13.20 6.72 4.44
N SER A 82 -12.02 6.98 4.99
CA SER A 82 -11.68 8.30 5.52
C SER A 82 -11.76 9.36 4.42
N TYR A 83 -11.21 9.10 3.23
CA TYR A 83 -11.33 10.02 2.10
C TYR A 83 -12.79 10.28 1.69
N GLY A 84 -13.62 9.24 1.63
CA GLY A 84 -15.04 9.36 1.25
C GLY A 84 -15.95 10.01 2.29
N ILE A 85 -15.58 10.05 3.57
CA ILE A 85 -16.33 10.76 4.62
C ILE A 85 -16.00 12.26 4.63
N TYR A 86 -14.76 12.61 4.28
CA TYR A 86 -14.24 13.99 4.33
C TYR A 86 -14.31 14.74 3.00
N THR A 87 -14.70 14.06 1.90
CA THR A 87 -15.11 14.67 0.62
C THR A 87 -16.62 14.93 0.65
#